data_AF-A0A401PJG5-F1
#
_entry.id   AF-A0A401PJG5-F1
#
_cell.length_a   1.000
_cell.length_b   1.000
_cell.length_c   1.000
_cell.angle_alpha   90.00
_cell.angle_beta   90.00
_cell.angle_gamma   90.00
#
_symmetry.space_group_name_H-M   'P 1'
#
loop_
_entity.id
_entity.type
_entity.pdbx_description
1 polymer ?
#
loop_
_entity_poly.entity_id
_entity_poly.type
_entity_poly.pdbx_seq_one_letter_code
_entity_poly.pdbx_strand_id
1 'polypeptide(L)'
;MSQKLAPSIRVTFPLLALSLQCIIIVLFALFVKYSEDSPNKYDATYPVFQDVNTMVFIGFGFLATFLKRYGRSGIAFTMLLAAFALQWATILEGLLFDFKESKIQISIISLIHADLSAVSALVSMGAVLGKTSPVQLLLMTILEVTCFTVNKWLLDVLLQINRKTSGMYLHLFGATFGLMVSRVLQRSGLKSGHEKEGSFPISDLYSMIGTIFLWMFWPSFNAALLDTNREKAVFNTYYALAACTVAVFAISSQVHDKGKIDMVNCMNNVLVGDKYVITMPRYNKLVLFIHKSLVA
;
A
#
# COMPACT_ATOMS: atom_id res chain seq x y z
N MET A 1 26.42 -23.45 15.48
CA MET A 1 26.54 -21.97 15.56
C MET A 1 25.47 -21.50 16.53
N SER A 2 25.83 -20.91 17.68
CA SER A 2 24.82 -20.59 18.71
C SER A 2 23.81 -19.59 18.14
N GLN A 3 22.52 -19.89 18.25
CA GLN A 3 21.47 -18.89 17.99
C GLN A 3 21.67 -17.79 19.03
N LYS A 4 22.26 -16.66 18.63
CA LYS A 4 22.13 -15.43 19.43
C LYS A 4 20.64 -15.19 19.60
N LEU A 5 20.14 -15.31 20.84
CA LEU A 5 18.74 -15.00 21.14
C LEU A 5 18.45 -13.59 20.63
N ALA A 6 17.33 -13.43 19.94
CA ALA A 6 16.86 -12.10 19.56
C ALA A 6 16.71 -11.25 20.83
N PRO A 7 17.13 -9.98 20.83
CA PRO A 7 16.98 -9.10 21.99
C PRO A 7 15.50 -8.97 22.34
N SER A 8 15.20 -9.00 23.64
CA SER A 8 13.82 -8.87 24.12
C SER A 8 13.23 -7.51 23.75
N ILE A 9 12.01 -7.53 23.20
CA ILE A 9 11.24 -6.31 22.87
C ILE A 9 10.16 -5.99 23.91
N ARG A 10 10.16 -6.66 25.06
CA ARG A 10 9.12 -6.55 26.10
C ARG A 10 8.93 -5.13 26.63
N VAL A 11 10.00 -4.32 26.63
CA VAL A 11 9.96 -2.93 27.10
C VAL A 11 9.99 -1.96 25.91
N THR A 12 10.90 -2.19 24.96
CA THR A 12 11.12 -1.25 23.85
C THR A 12 9.93 -1.11 22.92
N PHE A 13 9.22 -2.20 22.61
CA PHE A 13 8.05 -2.13 21.73
C PHE A 13 6.86 -1.43 22.39
N PRO A 14 6.38 -1.84 23.58
CA PRO A 14 5.26 -1.15 24.22
C PRO A 14 5.57 0.31 24.52
N LEU A 15 6.79 0.64 24.98
CA LEU A 15 7.19 2.01 25.24
C LEU A 15 7.07 2.86 23.97
N LEU A 16 7.67 2.42 22.86
CA LEU A 16 7.59 3.14 21.59
C LEU A 16 6.13 3.30 21.12
N ALA A 17 5.38 2.20 21.06
CA ALA A 17 4.01 2.20 20.53
C ALA A 17 3.08 3.09 21.36
N LEU A 18 3.14 2.99 22.69
CA LEU A 18 2.31 3.79 23.58
C LEU A 18 2.72 5.26 23.58
N SER A 19 4.02 5.57 23.55
CA SER A 19 4.48 6.96 23.43
C SER A 19 4.00 7.60 22.13
N LEU A 20 4.11 6.90 21.00
CA LEU A 20 3.60 7.37 19.71
C LEU A 20 2.09 7.59 19.72
N GLN A 21 1.33 6.65 20.30
CA GLN A 21 -0.12 6.77 20.40
C GLN A 21 -0.53 7.94 21.31
N CYS A 22 0.17 8.17 22.43
CA CYS A 22 -0.06 9.34 23.28
C CYS A 22 0.20 10.65 22.54
N ILE A 23 1.29 10.73 21.77
CA ILE A 23 1.59 11.91 20.93
C ILE A 23 0.46 12.15 19.93
N ILE A 24 0.02 11.11 19.22
CA ILE A 24 -1.10 11.21 18.27
C ILE A 24 -2.37 11.71 18.96
N ILE A 25 -2.75 11.14 20.11
CA ILE A 25 -3.96 11.55 20.85
C ILE A 25 -3.90 13.05 21.20
N VAL A 26 -2.75 13.51 21.71
CA VAL A 26 -2.56 14.94 22.03
C VAL A 26 -2.66 15.80 20.78
N LEU A 27 -2.02 15.41 19.67
CA LEU A 27 -2.10 16.15 18.41
C LEU A 27 -3.52 16.20 17.83
N PHE A 28 -4.27 15.10 17.90
CA PHE A 28 -5.67 15.06 17.49
C PHE A 28 -6.53 15.99 18.35
N ALA A 29 -6.38 15.92 19.68
CA ALA A 29 -7.12 16.78 20.61
C ALA A 29 -6.82 18.28 20.38
N LEU A 30 -5.57 18.62 20.07
CA LEU A 30 -5.15 20.00 19.89
C LEU A 30 -5.49 20.55 18.51
N PHE A 31 -5.38 19.76 17.44
CA PHE A 31 -5.41 20.29 16.07
C PHE A 31 -6.58 19.81 15.23
N VAL A 32 -7.21 18.67 15.49
CA VAL A 32 -8.19 18.08 14.58
C VAL A 32 -9.62 18.58 14.85
N LYS A 33 -10.37 18.89 13.79
CA LYS A 33 -11.81 19.17 13.78
C LYS A 33 -12.49 18.44 12.63
N TYR A 34 -13.74 18.04 12.81
CA TYR A 34 -14.55 17.44 11.76
C TYR A 34 -15.05 18.50 10.78
N SER A 35 -14.97 18.20 9.49
CA SER A 35 -15.70 18.95 8.47
C SER A 35 -17.11 18.39 8.32
N GLU A 36 -18.09 19.26 8.12
CA GLU A 36 -19.45 18.85 7.75
C GLU A 36 -19.53 18.68 6.23
N ASP A 37 -19.52 17.43 5.77
CA ASP A 37 -19.76 17.09 4.36
C ASP A 37 -21.27 17.04 4.08
N SER A 38 -21.69 17.47 2.89
CA SER A 38 -23.09 17.32 2.47
C SER A 38 -23.45 15.82 2.33
N PRO A 39 -24.73 15.43 2.56
CA PRO A 39 -25.15 14.04 2.43
C PRO A 39 -24.76 13.41 1.08
N ASN A 40 -24.95 14.14 -0.02
CA ASN A 40 -24.57 13.67 -1.36
C ASN A 40 -23.06 13.41 -1.49
N LYS A 41 -22.22 14.25 -0.86
CA LYS A 41 -20.76 14.06 -0.90
C LYS A 41 -20.34 12.87 -0.05
N TYR A 42 -20.97 12.69 1.11
CA TYR A 42 -20.77 11.51 1.95
C TYR A 42 -21.10 10.22 1.19
N ASP A 43 -22.30 10.13 0.62
CA ASP A 43 -22.78 8.94 -0.11
C ASP A 43 -21.90 8.60 -1.32
N ALA A 44 -21.32 9.61 -1.98
CA ALA A 44 -20.43 9.41 -3.12
C ALA A 44 -18.99 9.02 -2.75
N THR A 45 -18.53 9.37 -1.54
CA THR A 45 -17.10 9.22 -1.13
C THR A 45 -16.90 8.06 -0.18
N TYR A 46 -17.87 7.78 0.70
CA TYR A 46 -17.76 6.72 1.71
C TYR A 46 -17.53 5.32 1.11
N PRO A 47 -18.24 4.88 0.04
CA PRO A 47 -17.97 3.57 -0.57
C PRO A 47 -16.55 3.45 -1.12
N VAL A 48 -16.04 4.51 -1.73
CA VAL A 48 -14.66 4.55 -2.24
C VAL A 48 -13.65 4.42 -1.09
N PHE A 49 -13.91 5.12 0.02
CA PHE A 49 -13.11 4.95 1.23
C PHE A 49 -13.14 3.50 1.73
N GLN A 50 -14.31 2.87 1.78
CA GLN A 50 -14.42 1.47 2.21
C GLN A 50 -13.60 0.52 1.33
N ASP A 51 -13.61 0.71 0.01
CA ASP A 51 -12.82 -0.10 -0.93
C ASP A 51 -11.32 0.06 -0.67
N VAL A 52 -10.83 1.31 -0.58
CA VAL A 52 -9.42 1.62 -0.33
C VAL A 52 -8.99 1.10 1.05
N ASN A 53 -9.80 1.30 2.08
CA ASN A 53 -9.50 0.83 3.43
C ASN A 53 -9.50 -0.70 3.51
N THR A 54 -10.38 -1.37 2.76
CA THR A 54 -10.38 -2.83 2.63
C THR A 54 -9.10 -3.34 1.95
N MET A 55 -8.60 -2.64 0.92
CA MET A 55 -7.30 -2.94 0.33
C MET A 55 -6.17 -2.83 1.36
N VAL A 56 -6.17 -1.80 2.21
CA VAL A 56 -5.17 -1.58 3.26
C VAL A 56 -5.15 -2.73 4.27
N PHE A 57 -6.29 -3.08 4.86
CA PHE A 57 -6.33 -4.06 5.96
C PHE A 57 -6.45 -5.51 5.49
N ILE A 58 -7.33 -5.81 4.55
CA ILE A 58 -7.53 -7.18 4.05
C ILE A 58 -6.54 -7.47 2.92
N GLY A 59 -6.46 -6.58 1.94
CA GLY A 59 -5.60 -6.75 0.76
C GLY A 59 -4.13 -6.94 1.12
N PHE A 60 -3.47 -5.89 1.60
CA PHE A 60 -2.06 -5.96 2.03
C PHE A 60 -1.86 -6.86 3.25
N GLY A 61 -2.83 -6.94 4.16
CA GLY A 61 -2.76 -7.78 5.36
C GLY A 61 -2.62 -9.26 5.03
N PHE A 62 -3.53 -9.79 4.20
CA PHE A 62 -3.46 -11.19 3.78
C PHE A 62 -2.35 -11.43 2.76
N LEU A 63 -2.05 -10.49 1.84
CA LEU A 63 -0.93 -10.64 0.91
C LEU A 63 0.41 -10.83 1.65
N ALA A 64 0.59 -10.19 2.81
CA ALA A 64 1.78 -10.36 3.64
C ALA A 64 1.90 -11.75 4.33
N THR A 65 0.96 -12.68 4.09
CA THR A 65 0.92 -13.98 4.77
C THR A 65 1.64 -15.12 4.05
N PHE A 66 2.15 -14.91 2.82
CA PHE A 66 2.70 -15.98 1.96
C PHE A 66 3.88 -16.74 2.58
N LEU A 67 4.65 -16.14 3.50
CA LEU A 67 5.82 -16.74 4.11
C LEU A 67 5.46 -17.88 5.10
N LYS A 68 6.07 -19.07 4.89
CA LYS A 68 5.86 -20.37 5.58
C LYS A 68 5.60 -20.27 7.09
N ARG A 69 6.33 -19.40 7.81
CA ARG A 69 6.23 -19.25 9.27
C ARG A 69 6.18 -17.79 9.71
N TYR A 70 5.66 -16.93 8.85
CA TYR A 70 5.52 -15.50 9.17
C TYR A 70 4.09 -14.99 8.99
N GLY A 71 3.14 -15.81 8.52
CA GLY A 71 1.76 -15.36 8.26
C GLY A 71 1.09 -14.58 9.38
N ARG A 72 1.25 -15.04 10.64
CA ARG A 72 0.71 -14.33 11.82
C ARG A 72 1.34 -12.94 12.00
N SER A 73 2.67 -12.85 11.90
CA SER A 73 3.38 -11.58 12.00
C SER A 73 3.13 -10.68 10.80
N GLY A 74 3.00 -11.25 9.59
CA GLY A 74 2.67 -10.53 8.37
C GLY A 74 1.37 -9.76 8.53
N ILE A 75 0.26 -10.45 8.81
CA ILE A 75 -1.04 -9.79 8.98
C ILE A 75 -1.08 -8.85 10.20
N ALA A 76 -0.52 -9.25 11.35
CA ALA A 76 -0.55 -8.44 12.57
C ALA A 76 0.30 -7.18 12.46
N PHE A 77 1.48 -7.27 11.85
CA PHE A 77 2.34 -6.10 11.64
C PHE A 77 1.78 -5.20 10.55
N THR A 78 1.18 -5.73 9.48
CA THR A 78 0.46 -4.90 8.50
C THR A 78 -0.67 -4.12 9.19
N MET A 79 -1.47 -4.76 10.04
CA MET A 79 -2.54 -4.09 10.78
C MET A 79 -1.99 -3.01 11.72
N LEU A 80 -0.93 -3.30 12.48
CA LEU A 80 -0.25 -2.34 13.34
C LEU A 80 0.25 -1.12 12.56
N LEU A 81 0.92 -1.36 11.43
CA LEU A 81 1.51 -0.32 10.60
C LEU A 81 0.44 0.53 9.95
N ALA A 82 -0.62 -0.08 9.41
CA ALA A 82 -1.77 0.62 8.87
C ALA A 82 -2.43 1.51 9.93
N ALA A 83 -2.80 0.94 11.09
CA ALA A 83 -3.45 1.70 12.17
C ALA A 83 -2.64 2.91 12.64
N PHE A 84 -1.31 2.76 12.75
CA PHE A 84 -0.42 3.88 13.09
C PHE A 84 -0.31 4.89 11.93
N ALA A 85 -0.02 4.42 10.71
CA ALA A 85 0.21 5.25 9.54
C ALA A 85 -1.00 6.11 9.19
N LEU A 86 -2.23 5.59 9.33
CA LEU A 86 -3.46 6.34 9.04
C LEU A 86 -3.59 7.57 9.94
N GLN A 87 -3.34 7.42 11.23
CA GLN A 87 -3.39 8.53 12.19
C GLN A 87 -2.28 9.54 11.93
N TRP A 88 -1.06 9.05 11.71
CA TRP A 88 0.11 9.89 11.45
C TRP A 88 -0.01 10.67 10.13
N ALA A 89 -0.44 9.99 9.06
CA ALA A 89 -0.70 10.61 7.77
C ALA A 89 -1.82 11.65 7.87
N THR A 90 -2.92 11.37 8.58
CA THR A 90 -4.01 12.35 8.77
C THR A 90 -3.49 13.67 9.34
N ILE A 91 -2.60 13.60 10.34
CA ILE A 91 -1.98 14.80 10.93
C ILE A 91 -1.09 15.49 9.91
N LEU A 92 -0.13 14.78 9.29
CA LEU A 92 0.83 15.39 8.37
C LEU A 92 0.18 15.99 7.12
N GLU A 93 -0.72 15.24 6.51
CA GLU A 93 -1.52 15.68 5.37
C GLU A 93 -2.33 16.93 5.76
N GLY A 94 -2.97 16.87 6.93
CA GLY A 94 -3.74 17.97 7.47
C GLY A 94 -2.92 19.24 7.69
N LEU A 95 -1.74 19.11 8.29
CA LEU A 95 -0.83 20.23 8.54
C LEU A 95 -0.30 20.86 7.25
N LEU A 96 0.00 20.04 6.23
CA LEU A 96 0.64 20.50 5.02
C LEU A 96 -0.34 21.01 3.95
N PHE A 97 -1.57 20.51 3.92
CA PHE A 97 -2.55 20.81 2.88
C PHE A 97 -3.86 21.43 3.39
N ASP A 98 -4.29 21.10 4.61
CA ASP A 98 -5.65 21.41 5.10
C ASP A 98 -5.66 22.21 6.41
N PHE A 99 -4.55 22.90 6.73
CA PHE A 99 -4.41 23.65 7.98
C PHE A 99 -5.03 25.04 7.84
N LYS A 100 -6.21 25.23 8.46
CA LYS A 100 -6.98 26.48 8.42
C LYS A 100 -7.41 26.85 9.83
N GLU A 101 -7.33 28.13 10.19
CA GLU A 101 -7.74 28.64 11.52
C GLU A 101 -7.08 27.87 12.68
N SER A 102 -5.80 27.52 12.53
CA SER A 102 -5.03 26.70 13.48
C SER A 102 -5.62 25.30 13.74
N LYS A 103 -6.42 24.77 12.80
CA LYS A 103 -7.06 23.46 12.89
C LYS A 103 -6.92 22.69 11.58
N ILE A 104 -6.86 21.37 11.71
CA ILE A 104 -6.90 20.39 10.63
C ILE A 104 -8.35 19.96 10.45
N GLN A 105 -8.91 20.21 9.27
CA GLN A 105 -10.27 19.80 8.93
C GLN A 105 -10.25 18.39 8.34
N ILE A 106 -10.86 17.42 9.04
CA ILE A 106 -10.93 16.04 8.57
C ILE A 106 -12.30 15.71 7.98
N SER A 107 -12.26 15.06 6.82
CA SER A 107 -13.38 14.61 6.00
C SER A 107 -13.15 13.16 5.55
N ILE A 108 -14.12 12.54 4.88
CA ILE A 108 -13.91 11.20 4.30
C ILE A 108 -12.78 11.21 3.25
N ILE A 109 -12.65 12.29 2.46
CA ILE A 109 -11.54 12.40 1.50
C ILE A 109 -10.18 12.51 2.20
N SER A 110 -10.12 13.13 3.38
CA SER A 110 -8.91 13.16 4.22
C SER A 110 -8.49 11.75 4.65
N LEU A 111 -9.46 10.87 4.94
CA LEU A 111 -9.20 9.46 5.27
C LEU A 111 -8.62 8.70 4.07
N ILE A 112 -9.15 8.92 2.86
CA ILE A 112 -8.61 8.31 1.63
C ILE A 112 -7.16 8.74 1.41
N HIS A 113 -6.84 10.03 1.58
CA HIS A 113 -5.45 10.49 1.49
C HIS A 113 -4.53 9.85 2.53
N ALA A 114 -5.02 9.64 3.75
CA ALA A 114 -4.29 8.94 4.81
C ALA A 114 -4.08 7.46 4.47
N ASP A 115 -5.09 6.77 3.94
CA ASP A 115 -4.98 5.40 3.44
C ASP A 115 -3.90 5.29 2.36
N LEU A 116 -3.89 6.18 1.36
CA LEU A 116 -2.88 6.15 0.30
C LEU A 116 -1.45 6.34 0.83
N SER A 117 -1.26 7.22 1.81
CA SER A 117 0.03 7.39 2.48
C SER A 117 0.42 6.15 3.30
N ALA A 118 -0.54 5.49 3.95
CA ALA A 118 -0.32 4.23 4.65
C ALA A 118 0.08 3.11 3.66
N VAL A 119 -0.55 3.04 2.48
CA VAL A 119 -0.21 2.06 1.44
C VAL A 119 1.26 2.16 1.04
N SER A 120 1.84 3.36 0.93
CA SER A 120 3.30 3.50 0.66
C SER A 120 4.12 2.68 1.67
N ALA A 121 3.87 2.86 2.96
CA ALA A 121 4.58 2.16 4.03
C ALA A 121 4.36 0.64 4.00
N LEU A 122 3.16 0.19 3.59
CA LEU A 122 2.86 -1.23 3.41
C LEU A 122 3.59 -1.84 2.20
N VAL A 123 3.74 -1.07 1.11
CA VAL A 123 4.57 -1.47 -0.03
C VAL A 123 6.03 -1.60 0.41
N SER A 124 6.55 -0.64 1.17
CA SER A 124 7.92 -0.71 1.72
C SER A 124 8.12 -1.87 2.67
N MET A 125 7.12 -2.19 3.52
CA MET A 125 7.14 -3.34 4.41
C MET A 125 7.37 -4.65 3.63
N GLY A 126 6.83 -4.77 2.41
CA GLY A 126 7.05 -5.92 1.54
C GLY A 126 8.53 -6.20 1.27
N ALA A 127 9.36 -5.16 1.10
CA ALA A 127 10.80 -5.30 0.82
C ALA A 127 11.64 -5.76 2.03
N VAL A 128 11.10 -5.63 3.25
CA VAL A 128 11.76 -5.99 4.51
C VAL A 128 11.00 -7.07 5.30
N LEU A 129 9.97 -7.66 4.69
CA LEU A 129 9.08 -8.64 5.31
C LEU A 129 9.88 -9.82 5.86
N GLY A 130 9.59 -10.22 7.10
CA GLY A 130 10.29 -11.33 7.77
C GLY A 130 11.71 -11.02 8.27
N LYS A 131 12.24 -9.81 8.03
CA LYS A 131 13.64 -9.45 8.33
C LYS A 131 13.77 -8.36 9.41
N THR A 132 12.64 -7.76 9.81
CA THR A 132 12.52 -6.64 10.75
C THR A 132 11.63 -6.96 11.95
N SER A 133 11.87 -6.26 13.07
CA SER A 133 11.03 -6.27 14.27
C SER A 133 9.89 -5.25 14.18
N PRO A 134 8.82 -5.37 14.99
CA PRO A 134 7.75 -4.36 15.01
C PRO A 134 8.24 -2.96 15.43
N VAL A 135 9.30 -2.87 16.25
CA VAL A 135 9.97 -1.59 16.58
C VAL A 135 10.56 -0.95 15.33
N GLN A 136 11.33 -1.71 14.56
CA GLN A 136 11.94 -1.21 13.32
C GLN A 136 10.89 -0.82 12.29
N LEU A 137 9.80 -1.60 12.19
CA LEU A 137 8.70 -1.29 11.28
C LEU A 137 7.99 0.01 11.68
N LEU A 138 7.69 0.25 12.96
CA LEU A 138 7.10 1.52 13.41
C LEU A 138 8.02 2.72 13.10
N LEU A 139 9.32 2.60 13.37
CA LEU A 139 10.29 3.65 13.05
C LEU A 139 10.36 3.92 11.54
N MET A 140 10.37 2.85 10.73
CA MET A 140 10.32 2.96 9.27
C MET A 140 9.06 3.69 8.81
N THR A 141 7.89 3.32 9.35
CA THR A 141 6.60 3.93 8.99
C THR A 141 6.55 5.41 9.34
N ILE A 142 7.05 5.83 10.51
CA ILE A 142 7.13 7.27 10.88
C ILE A 142 7.93 8.03 9.82
N LEU A 143 9.14 7.55 9.53
CA LEU A 143 10.06 8.22 8.60
C LEU A 143 9.47 8.26 7.20
N GLU A 144 8.98 7.13 6.71
CA GLU A 144 8.48 7.01 5.35
C GLU A 144 7.23 7.85 5.11
N VAL A 145 6.23 7.76 5.98
CA VAL A 145 4.98 8.53 5.82
C VAL A 145 5.28 10.03 5.88
N THR A 146 6.20 10.45 6.75
CA THR A 146 6.67 11.84 6.80
C THR A 146 7.32 12.24 5.48
N CYS A 147 8.30 11.47 5.00
CA CYS A 147 8.99 11.75 3.74
C CYS A 147 8.04 11.75 2.55
N PHE A 148 7.06 10.83 2.51
CA PHE A 148 6.11 10.74 1.42
C PHE A 148 5.16 11.94 1.39
N THR A 149 4.58 12.30 2.53
CA THR A 149 3.68 13.47 2.60
C THR A 149 4.44 14.78 2.33
N VAL A 150 5.65 14.95 2.88
CA VAL A 150 6.50 16.11 2.56
C VAL A 150 6.87 16.13 1.08
N ASN A 151 7.19 14.99 0.48
CA ASN A 151 7.47 14.90 -0.95
C ASN A 151 6.25 15.35 -1.79
N LYS A 152 5.04 14.91 -1.45
CA LYS A 152 3.81 15.39 -2.12
C LYS A 152 3.65 16.90 -1.99
N TRP A 153 3.92 17.46 -0.81
CA TRP A 153 3.82 18.89 -0.56
C TRP A 153 4.87 19.69 -1.35
N LEU A 154 6.11 19.20 -1.40
CA LEU A 154 7.17 19.81 -2.22
C LEU A 154 6.84 19.76 -3.72
N LEU A 155 6.30 18.65 -4.22
CA LEU A 155 5.85 18.53 -5.61
C LEU A 155 4.74 19.53 -5.95
N ASP A 156 3.82 19.77 -5.02
CA ASP A 156 2.75 20.75 -5.17
C ASP A 156 3.30 22.18 -5.20
N VAL A 157 4.13 22.55 -4.22
CA VAL A 157 4.66 23.92 -4.09
C VAL A 157 5.68 24.24 -5.19
N LEU A 158 6.61 23.33 -5.50
CA LEU A 158 7.73 23.60 -6.40
C LEU A 158 7.40 23.30 -7.86
N LEU A 159 6.66 22.22 -8.13
CA LEU A 159 6.40 21.73 -9.49
C LEU A 159 4.93 21.88 -9.91
N GLN A 160 4.06 22.40 -9.03
CA GLN A 160 2.62 22.56 -9.30
C GLN A 160 1.93 21.23 -9.62
N ILE A 161 2.47 20.12 -9.11
CA ILE A 161 1.87 18.79 -9.22
C ILE A 161 0.98 18.59 -8.01
N ASN A 162 -0.34 18.69 -8.22
CA ASN A 162 -1.31 18.65 -7.13
C ASN A 162 -1.20 17.38 -6.25
N ARG A 163 -1.67 17.51 -5.01
CA ARG A 163 -1.70 16.44 -4.00
C ARG A 163 -2.30 15.12 -4.48
N LYS A 164 -3.34 15.16 -5.31
CA LYS A 164 -4.04 13.96 -5.80
C LYS A 164 -3.16 13.19 -6.78
N THR A 165 -2.59 13.89 -7.75
CA THR A 165 -1.65 13.33 -8.73
C THR A 165 -0.37 12.85 -8.06
N SER A 166 0.20 13.62 -7.13
CA SER A 166 1.42 13.18 -6.43
C SER A 166 1.19 11.94 -5.56
N GLY A 167 -0.03 11.77 -5.01
CA GLY A 167 -0.46 10.54 -4.34
C GLY A 167 -0.36 9.30 -5.21
N MET A 168 -0.54 9.40 -6.53
CA MET A 168 -0.47 8.26 -7.45
C MET A 168 0.94 7.64 -7.56
N TYR A 169 1.98 8.36 -7.14
CA TYR A 169 3.36 7.85 -7.13
C TYR A 169 3.70 6.99 -5.91
N LEU A 170 2.74 6.70 -5.03
CA LEU A 170 2.96 5.94 -3.79
C LEU A 170 3.65 4.59 -4.02
N HIS A 171 3.31 3.84 -5.08
CA HIS A 171 3.92 2.52 -5.31
C HIS A 171 5.40 2.65 -5.68
N LEU A 172 5.75 3.67 -6.45
CA LEU A 172 7.15 3.95 -6.81
C LEU A 172 7.92 4.44 -5.58
N PHE A 173 7.34 5.37 -4.81
CA PHE A 173 7.97 5.88 -3.61
C PHE A 173 8.19 4.76 -2.57
N GLY A 174 7.16 4.00 -2.23
CA GLY A 174 7.27 2.90 -1.27
C GLY A 174 8.21 1.79 -1.75
N ALA A 175 8.11 1.37 -3.02
CA ALA A 175 9.03 0.32 -3.51
C ALA A 175 10.50 0.76 -3.44
N THR A 176 10.80 2.01 -3.82
CA THR A 176 12.17 2.54 -3.76
C THR A 176 12.65 2.75 -2.32
N PHE A 177 11.80 3.30 -1.44
CA PHE A 177 12.11 3.49 -0.02
C PHE A 177 12.37 2.15 0.67
N GLY A 178 11.47 1.18 0.52
CA GLY A 178 11.61 -0.17 1.07
C GLY A 178 12.88 -0.88 0.58
N LEU A 179 13.22 -0.78 -0.71
CA LEU A 179 14.47 -1.33 -1.25
C LEU A 179 15.71 -0.66 -0.65
N MET A 180 15.70 0.66 -0.47
CA MET A 180 16.78 1.38 0.20
C MET A 180 16.95 0.93 1.65
N VAL A 181 15.85 0.82 2.41
CA VAL A 181 15.88 0.30 3.78
C VAL A 181 16.39 -1.15 3.80
N SER A 182 15.91 -2.01 2.90
CA SER A 182 16.37 -3.40 2.78
C SER A 182 17.87 -3.48 2.53
N ARG A 183 18.42 -2.57 1.71
CA ARG A 183 19.85 -2.46 1.42
C ARG A 183 20.66 -1.96 2.62
N VAL A 184 20.15 -0.98 3.36
CA VAL A 184 20.77 -0.47 4.61
C VAL A 184 20.77 -1.54 5.71
N LEU A 185 19.70 -2.33 5.82
CA LEU A 185 19.58 -3.40 6.82
C LEU A 185 20.28 -4.71 6.43
N GLN A 186 20.95 -4.75 5.27
CA GLN A 186 21.62 -5.93 4.78
C GLN A 186 22.76 -6.34 5.74
N ARG A 187 22.75 -7.61 6.16
CA ARG A 187 23.75 -8.22 7.06
C ARG A 187 24.17 -9.58 6.53
N SER A 188 25.38 -10.03 6.87
CA SER A 188 25.96 -11.28 6.34
C SER A 188 25.04 -12.49 6.52
N GLY A 189 24.35 -12.58 7.66
CA GLY A 189 23.38 -13.65 7.96
C GLY A 189 22.08 -13.64 7.12
N LEU A 190 21.88 -12.67 6.23
CA LEU A 190 20.76 -12.62 5.28
C LEU A 190 21.17 -12.95 3.83
N LYS A 191 22.47 -13.07 3.53
CA LYS A 191 22.97 -13.24 2.15
C LYS A 191 22.67 -14.61 1.54
N SER A 192 22.62 -15.66 2.37
CA SER A 192 22.39 -17.04 1.94
C SER A 192 20.91 -17.43 1.84
N GLY A 193 20.00 -16.46 1.96
CA GLY A 193 18.56 -16.74 2.16
C GLY A 193 18.28 -17.42 3.49
N HIS A 194 17.00 -17.68 3.77
CA HIS A 194 16.57 -18.46 4.93
C HIS A 194 15.67 -19.61 4.47
N GLU A 195 15.79 -20.80 5.08
CA GLU A 195 14.90 -21.97 4.82
C GLU A 195 13.38 -21.69 4.94
N LYS A 196 12.99 -20.55 5.54
CA LYS A 196 11.60 -20.11 5.75
C LYS A 196 11.16 -19.08 4.71
N GLU A 197 12.06 -18.64 3.83
CA GLU A 197 11.81 -17.75 2.69
C GLU A 197 11.19 -18.55 1.55
N GLY A 198 9.90 -18.85 1.72
CA GLY A 198 9.06 -19.58 0.77
C GLY A 198 7.67 -19.72 1.34
N SER A 199 6.80 -20.50 0.68
CA SER A 199 5.40 -20.68 1.09
C SER A 199 5.01 -22.13 1.39
N PHE A 200 3.94 -22.30 2.17
CA PHE A 200 3.16 -23.54 2.24
C PHE A 200 1.86 -23.35 1.43
N PRO A 201 1.23 -24.44 0.94
CA PRO A 201 -0.03 -24.32 0.20
C PRO A 201 -1.11 -23.50 0.93
N ILE A 202 -1.22 -23.68 2.25
CA ILE A 202 -2.19 -22.91 3.05
C ILE A 202 -1.82 -21.42 3.18
N SER A 203 -0.54 -21.07 3.25
CA SER A 203 -0.12 -19.67 3.31
C SER A 203 -0.32 -18.99 1.96
N ASP A 204 -0.15 -19.73 0.86
CA ASP A 204 -0.49 -19.27 -0.49
C ASP A 204 -1.99 -19.00 -0.64
N LEU A 205 -2.85 -19.90 -0.14
CA LEU A 205 -4.30 -19.68 -0.15
C LEU A 205 -4.70 -18.42 0.64
N TYR A 206 -4.12 -18.20 1.83
CA TYR A 206 -4.36 -16.98 2.58
C TYR A 206 -3.86 -15.73 1.86
N SER A 207 -2.68 -15.78 1.24
CA SER A 207 -2.14 -14.67 0.46
C SER A 207 -2.97 -14.34 -0.79
N MET A 208 -3.57 -15.37 -1.41
CA MET A 208 -4.52 -15.18 -2.51
C MET A 208 -5.78 -14.42 -2.10
N ILE A 209 -6.26 -14.55 -0.86
CA ILE A 209 -7.36 -13.71 -0.36
C ILE A 209 -6.97 -12.24 -0.48
N GLY A 210 -5.78 -11.87 0.01
CA GLY A 210 -5.26 -10.51 -0.11
C GLY A 210 -5.16 -10.04 -1.57
N THR A 211 -4.62 -10.91 -2.44
CA THR A 211 -4.52 -10.63 -3.89
C THR A 211 -5.89 -10.35 -4.51
N ILE A 212 -6.91 -11.16 -4.23
CA ILE A 212 -8.25 -11.01 -4.80
C ILE A 212 -8.90 -9.71 -4.31
N PHE A 213 -8.79 -9.38 -3.02
CA PHE A 213 -9.31 -8.13 -2.48
C PHE A 213 -8.63 -6.90 -3.10
N LEU A 214 -7.31 -6.94 -3.28
CA LEU A 214 -6.60 -5.90 -4.00
C LEU A 214 -7.10 -5.78 -5.45
N TRP A 215 -7.18 -6.91 -6.16
CA TRP A 215 -7.61 -6.95 -7.56
C TRP A 215 -9.02 -6.37 -7.75
N MET A 216 -9.98 -6.74 -6.89
CA MET A 216 -11.38 -6.30 -6.98
C MET A 216 -11.55 -4.80 -6.72
N PHE A 217 -10.79 -4.24 -5.78
CA PHE A 217 -10.96 -2.85 -5.34
C PHE A 217 -9.98 -1.86 -5.99
N TRP A 218 -9.00 -2.35 -6.76
CA TRP A 218 -8.08 -1.49 -7.49
C TRP A 218 -8.76 -0.47 -8.44
N PRO A 219 -9.86 -0.80 -9.14
CA PRO A 219 -10.59 0.19 -9.93
C PRO A 219 -11.06 1.40 -9.11
N SER A 220 -11.58 1.16 -7.90
CA SER A 220 -11.94 2.23 -6.96
C SER A 220 -10.72 3.01 -6.49
N PHE A 221 -9.62 2.32 -6.15
CA PHE A 221 -8.36 2.92 -5.74
C PHE A 221 -7.81 3.92 -6.78
N ASN A 222 -7.75 3.52 -8.05
CA ASN A 222 -7.26 4.36 -9.14
C ASN A 222 -8.21 5.53 -9.45
N ALA A 223 -9.51 5.37 -9.20
CA ALA A 223 -10.51 6.41 -9.41
C ALA A 223 -10.72 7.32 -8.19
N ALA A 224 -10.14 6.99 -7.03
CA ALA A 224 -10.54 7.55 -5.73
C ALA A 224 -10.34 9.07 -5.63
N LEU A 225 -9.26 9.58 -6.23
CA LEU A 225 -8.90 10.99 -6.19
C LEU A 225 -9.06 11.69 -7.56
N LEU A 226 -9.73 11.06 -8.52
CA LEU A 226 -9.96 11.68 -9.83
C LEU A 226 -11.20 12.58 -9.80
N ASP A 227 -11.05 13.84 -10.21
CA ASP A 227 -12.18 14.76 -10.35
C ASP A 227 -12.97 14.54 -11.65
N THR A 228 -12.30 14.08 -12.70
CA THR A 228 -12.89 13.77 -14.01
C THR A 228 -12.44 12.40 -14.50
N ASN A 229 -13.18 11.81 -15.44
CA ASN A 229 -12.86 10.50 -16.04
C ASN A 229 -12.79 9.32 -15.06
N ARG A 230 -13.46 9.40 -13.89
CA ARG A 230 -13.53 8.31 -12.89
C ARG A 230 -13.99 6.99 -13.50
N GLU A 231 -15.07 7.01 -14.28
CA GLU A 231 -15.60 5.82 -14.98
C GLU A 231 -14.57 5.20 -15.92
N LYS A 232 -13.86 6.03 -16.70
CA LYS A 232 -12.80 5.53 -17.59
C LYS A 232 -11.65 4.91 -16.81
N ALA A 233 -11.27 5.51 -15.67
CA ALA A 233 -10.24 4.94 -14.81
C ALA A 233 -10.68 3.57 -14.23
N VAL A 234 -11.95 3.43 -13.84
CA VAL A 234 -12.53 2.15 -13.41
C VAL A 234 -12.45 1.12 -14.53
N PHE A 235 -13.00 1.40 -15.72
CA PHE A 235 -13.00 0.46 -16.84
C PHE A 235 -11.59 0.08 -17.28
N ASN A 236 -10.70 1.06 -17.43
CA ASN A 236 -9.32 0.80 -17.84
C ASN A 236 -8.58 -0.05 -16.81
N THR A 237 -8.74 0.24 -15.52
CA THR A 237 -8.11 -0.56 -14.45
C THR A 237 -8.66 -1.99 -14.46
N TYR A 238 -9.99 -2.14 -14.53
CA TYR A 238 -10.64 -3.45 -14.53
C TYR A 238 -10.18 -4.34 -15.70
N TYR A 239 -10.21 -3.83 -16.93
CA TYR A 239 -9.81 -4.62 -18.10
C TYR A 239 -8.30 -4.83 -18.19
N ALA A 240 -7.48 -3.86 -17.75
CA ALA A 240 -6.03 -4.06 -17.66
C ALA A 240 -5.68 -5.18 -16.68
N LEU A 241 -6.35 -5.22 -15.52
CA LEU A 241 -6.19 -6.28 -14.53
C LEU A 241 -6.67 -7.64 -15.07
N ALA A 242 -7.81 -7.70 -15.76
CA ALA A 242 -8.30 -8.94 -16.36
C ALA A 242 -7.33 -9.49 -17.43
N ALA A 243 -6.86 -8.64 -18.34
CA ALA A 243 -5.89 -9.03 -19.35
C ALA A 243 -4.54 -9.47 -18.72
N CYS A 244 -4.08 -8.73 -17.71
CA CYS A 244 -2.87 -9.06 -16.97
C CYS A 244 -3.00 -10.42 -16.26
N THR A 245 -4.15 -10.72 -15.65
CA THR A 245 -4.40 -12.02 -15.02
C THR A 245 -4.24 -13.17 -16.00
N VAL A 246 -4.89 -13.10 -17.17
CA VAL A 246 -4.76 -14.16 -18.18
C VAL A 246 -3.32 -14.31 -18.66
N ALA A 247 -2.63 -13.19 -18.93
CA ALA A 247 -1.25 -13.20 -19.37
C ALA A 247 -0.29 -13.80 -18.33
N VAL A 248 -0.44 -13.44 -17.05
CA VAL A 248 0.40 -13.96 -15.96
C VAL A 248 0.24 -15.46 -15.81
N PHE A 249 -0.98 -16.00 -15.90
CA PHE A 249 -1.20 -17.45 -15.81
C PHE A 249 -0.62 -18.19 -17.03
N ALA A 250 -0.81 -17.65 -18.24
CA ALA A 250 -0.25 -18.23 -19.46
C ALA A 250 1.29 -18.23 -19.43
N ILE A 251 1.90 -17.08 -19.11
CA ILE A 251 3.36 -16.93 -19.01
C ILE A 251 3.89 -17.81 -17.87
N SER A 252 3.23 -17.85 -16.71
CA SER A 252 3.68 -18.70 -15.59
C SER A 252 3.74 -20.17 -15.98
N SER A 253 2.77 -20.67 -16.77
CA SER A 253 2.80 -22.03 -17.29
C SER A 253 3.92 -22.20 -18.31
N GLN A 254 4.07 -21.25 -19.24
CA GLN A 254 5.06 -21.30 -20.31
C GLN A 254 6.51 -21.33 -19.80
N VAL A 255 6.83 -20.57 -18.75
CA VAL A 255 8.20 -20.51 -18.19
C VAL A 255 8.53 -21.70 -17.27
N HIS A 256 7.53 -22.51 -16.89
CA HIS A 256 7.74 -23.66 -16.04
C HIS A 256 7.98 -24.91 -16.89
N ASP A 257 9.06 -25.66 -16.63
CA ASP A 257 9.49 -26.83 -17.44
C ASP A 257 8.40 -27.89 -17.69
N LYS A 258 7.44 -28.00 -16.77
CA LYS A 258 6.29 -28.93 -16.83
C LYS A 258 4.92 -28.25 -17.05
N GLY A 259 4.88 -26.98 -17.44
CA GLY A 259 3.62 -26.26 -17.66
C GLY A 259 2.82 -25.93 -16.39
N LYS A 260 3.42 -26.03 -15.19
CA LYS A 260 2.71 -25.76 -13.93
C LYS A 260 2.63 -24.26 -13.67
N ILE A 261 1.61 -23.86 -12.90
CA ILE A 261 1.40 -22.48 -12.48
C ILE A 261 2.11 -22.24 -11.14
N ASP A 262 2.90 -21.18 -11.07
CA ASP A 262 3.56 -20.72 -9.85
C ASP A 262 2.66 -19.69 -9.15
N MET A 263 2.16 -20.08 -7.99
CA MET A 263 1.25 -19.28 -7.19
C MET A 263 1.87 -17.98 -6.69
N VAL A 264 3.18 -17.92 -6.43
CA VAL A 264 3.84 -16.68 -6.00
C VAL A 264 3.87 -15.66 -7.13
N ASN A 265 4.10 -16.11 -8.37
CA ASN A 265 4.03 -15.26 -9.55
C ASN A 265 2.60 -14.76 -9.77
N CYS A 266 1.61 -15.64 -9.66
CA CYS A 266 0.20 -15.27 -9.80
C CYS A 266 -0.25 -14.26 -8.72
N MET A 267 0.09 -14.46 -7.45
CA MET A 267 -0.33 -13.53 -6.37
C MET A 267 0.14 -12.10 -6.60
N ASN A 268 1.38 -11.93 -7.06
CA ASN A 268 1.98 -10.60 -7.15
C ASN A 268 1.78 -9.96 -8.52
N ASN A 269 1.92 -10.73 -9.61
CA ASN A 269 2.04 -10.14 -10.94
C ASN A 269 0.68 -9.79 -11.57
N VAL A 270 -0.42 -10.41 -11.14
CA VAL A 270 -1.77 -10.05 -11.63
C VAL A 270 -2.16 -8.62 -11.26
N LEU A 271 -1.46 -8.06 -10.25
CA LEU A 271 -1.61 -6.69 -9.74
C LEU A 271 -0.59 -5.73 -10.37
N VAL A 272 -0.04 -6.04 -11.55
CA VAL A 272 0.89 -5.14 -12.27
C VAL A 272 0.18 -4.38 -13.39
N GLY A 273 -0.97 -4.89 -13.87
CA GLY A 273 -1.74 -4.26 -14.94
C GLY A 273 -2.23 -2.85 -14.61
N ASP A 274 -2.48 -2.56 -13.34
CA ASP A 274 -2.90 -1.23 -12.84
C ASP A 274 -1.82 -0.15 -13.03
N LYS A 275 -0.53 -0.50 -12.90
CA LYS A 275 0.59 0.45 -12.93
C LYS A 275 0.73 1.15 -14.29
N TYR A 276 0.32 0.45 -15.35
CA TYR A 276 0.26 0.99 -16.72
C TYR A 276 -0.95 1.89 -16.94
N VAL A 277 -2.00 1.75 -16.12
CA VAL A 277 -3.17 2.62 -16.16
C VAL A 277 -2.85 3.96 -15.51
N ILE A 278 -2.01 4.04 -14.48
CA ILE A 278 -1.70 5.31 -13.79
C ILE A 278 -0.77 6.25 -14.61
N THR A 279 0.04 5.72 -15.54
CA THR A 279 1.19 6.44 -16.12
C THR A 279 1.00 7.01 -17.53
N MET A 280 -0.15 6.83 -18.19
CA MET A 280 -0.34 7.27 -19.58
C MET A 280 -1.38 8.40 -19.72
N PRO A 281 -0.96 9.65 -20.02
CA PRO A 281 -1.87 10.80 -20.23
C PRO A 281 -2.79 10.69 -21.45
N ARG A 282 -2.63 9.67 -22.31
CA ARG A 282 -3.39 9.47 -23.56
C ARG A 282 -4.01 8.06 -23.61
N TYR A 283 -5.04 7.87 -22.80
CA TYR A 283 -5.77 6.61 -22.59
C TYR A 283 -6.48 5.98 -23.81
N ASN A 284 -6.56 6.65 -24.96
CA ASN A 284 -7.33 6.12 -26.10
C ASN A 284 -6.65 5.00 -26.89
N LYS A 285 -5.42 4.56 -26.55
CA LYS A 285 -4.68 3.61 -27.39
C LYS A 285 -4.37 2.25 -26.76
N LEU A 286 -4.34 2.09 -25.44
CA LEU A 286 -3.89 0.83 -24.84
C LEU A 286 -4.97 -0.28 -24.89
N VAL A 287 -6.22 0.03 -24.54
CA VAL A 287 -7.35 -0.91 -24.65
C VAL A 287 -7.66 -1.22 -26.12
N LEU A 288 -7.55 -0.21 -27.00
CA LEU A 288 -7.67 -0.38 -28.44
C LEU A 288 -6.53 -1.18 -29.06
N PHE A 289 -5.32 -1.16 -28.48
CA PHE A 289 -4.20 -1.99 -28.92
C PHE A 289 -4.44 -3.46 -28.56
N ILE A 290 -4.79 -3.76 -27.31
CA ILE A 290 -5.09 -5.14 -26.89
C ILE A 290 -6.30 -5.71 -27.65
N HIS A 291 -7.36 -4.91 -27.86
CA HIS A 291 -8.52 -5.35 -28.63
C HIS A 291 -8.20 -5.55 -30.12
N LYS A 292 -7.39 -4.69 -30.75
CA LYS A 292 -6.99 -4.86 -32.16
C LYS A 292 -5.98 -5.99 -32.38
N SER A 293 -5.13 -6.28 -31.40
CA SER A 293 -4.14 -7.37 -31.47
C SER A 293 -4.72 -8.75 -31.19
N LEU A 294 -5.95 -8.84 -30.65
CA LEU A 294 -6.66 -10.10 -30.42
C LEU A 294 -7.69 -10.43 -31.52
N VAL A 295 -7.96 -9.48 -32.44
CA VAL A 295 -8.96 -9.60 -33.52
C VAL A 295 -8.30 -9.51 -34.92
N ALA A 296 -6.96 -9.49 -34.98
CA ALA A 296 -6.17 -9.59 -36.20
C ALA A 296 -5.26 -10.82 -36.10
#